data_AF-A0A0S6WYE0-F1
#
_entry.id   AF-A0A0S6WYE0-F1
#
_cell.length_a   1.000
_cell.length_b   1.000
_cell.length_c   1.000
_cell.angle_alpha   90.00
_cell.angle_beta   90.00
_cell.angle_gamma   90.00
#
_symmetry.space_group_name_H-M   'P 1'
#
loop_
_entity.id
_entity.type
_entity.pdbx_description
1 polymer ?
#
loop_
_entity_poly.entity_id
_entity_poly.type
_entity_poly.pdbx_seq_one_letter_code
_entity_poly.pdbx_strand_id
1 'polypeptide(L)'
;MGEADELFVITDGLFVDPDVALPLLEDIRSCVLVQPVEGARTAGYERIDLNRCAAGLMRLPGGVVDRLREVPEESDTISILTRLALQAGTPMRDVPAAVCGGANWRLVTSEADAIGLEEEWLHRHFTAGRGQSPGRLLAQYGAVAFGATLLQVGRASNVVSAAALVLLALAGLLGWFGLPGAGFFVAGLTWILIEGGRKVRAAERRPLGEAVPAIERADAMVWLVDVVLAGLVLLAAERLPGQDILHWLYVPASLFLVIALAPRILEGWAGALISDRAVLALLLALGATFGQVLGVVQVLALSILVAELVLAKRAGV
;
A
#
# COMPACT_ATOMS: atom_id res chain seq x y z
N MET A 1 34.10 7.48 17.48
CA MET A 1 32.75 7.69 18.03
C MET A 1 32.90 8.16 19.46
N GLY A 2 32.13 9.14 19.90
CA GLY A 2 32.13 9.54 21.32
C GLY A 2 31.36 8.53 22.17
N GLU A 3 31.51 8.57 23.50
CA GLU A 3 30.71 7.74 24.44
C GLU A 3 29.19 7.95 24.32
N ALA A 4 28.76 9.05 23.69
CA ALA A 4 27.37 9.39 23.45
C ALA A 4 26.81 8.90 22.09
N ASP A 5 27.65 8.33 21.22
CA ASP A 5 27.19 7.79 19.94
C ASP A 5 26.51 6.43 20.14
N GLU A 6 25.44 6.17 19.41
CA GLU A 6 24.72 4.90 19.43
C GLU A 6 24.91 4.18 18.11
N LEU A 7 25.18 2.87 18.21
CA LEU A 7 25.31 1.99 17.05
C LEU A 7 24.11 1.05 16.99
N PHE A 8 23.43 1.04 15.85
CA PHE A 8 22.48 0.00 15.51
C PHE A 8 23.18 -1.04 14.64
N VAL A 9 23.15 -2.29 15.07
CA VAL A 9 23.71 -3.42 14.33
C VAL A 9 22.56 -4.32 13.90
N ILE A 10 22.53 -4.60 12.60
CA ILE A 10 21.52 -5.44 11.94
C ILE A 10 22.28 -6.59 11.29
N THR A 11 21.89 -7.82 11.64
CA THR A 11 22.41 -9.03 11.00
C THR A 11 21.98 -9.09 9.54
N ASP A 12 22.89 -9.51 8.68
CA ASP A 12 22.60 -9.67 7.26
C ASP A 12 21.44 -10.66 7.05
N GLY A 13 20.57 -10.33 6.09
CA GLY A 13 19.35 -11.08 5.82
C GLY A 13 18.25 -10.95 6.88
N LEU A 14 18.39 -10.13 7.93
CA LEU A 14 17.30 -9.92 8.88
C LEU A 14 16.18 -9.10 8.24
N PHE A 15 15.00 -9.71 8.13
CA PHE A 15 13.76 -9.00 7.87
C PHE A 15 13.00 -8.77 9.17
N VAL A 16 12.65 -7.51 9.42
CA VAL A 16 11.89 -7.12 10.61
C VAL A 16 10.90 -6.01 10.28
N ASP A 17 9.69 -6.12 10.81
CA ASP A 17 8.69 -5.06 10.73
C ASP A 17 9.08 -3.89 11.67
N PRO A 18 9.27 -2.66 11.15
CA PRO A 18 9.61 -1.50 11.97
C PRO A 18 8.63 -1.24 13.11
N ASP A 19 7.33 -1.50 12.90
CA ASP A 19 6.28 -1.29 13.92
C ASP A 19 6.46 -2.23 15.12
N VAL A 20 7.18 -3.35 14.92
CA VAL A 20 7.52 -4.31 15.97
C VAL A 20 8.91 -4.05 16.55
N ALA A 21 9.89 -3.68 15.72
CA ALA A 21 11.26 -3.47 16.14
C ALA A 21 11.46 -2.20 16.98
N LEU A 22 10.88 -1.08 16.56
CA LEU A 22 11.12 0.22 17.20
C LEU A 22 10.72 0.23 18.68
N PRO A 23 9.53 -0.27 19.09
CA PRO A 23 9.17 -0.32 20.51
C PRO A 23 10.14 -1.16 21.37
N LEU A 24 10.84 -2.14 20.78
CA LEU A 24 11.82 -2.95 21.51
C LEU A 24 13.14 -2.20 21.75
N LEU A 25 13.43 -1.19 20.93
CA LEU A 25 14.69 -0.44 20.95
C LEU A 25 14.56 0.95 21.59
N GLU A 26 13.38 1.58 21.53
CA GLU A 26 13.16 2.94 22.01
C GLU A 26 13.21 3.07 23.53
N ASP A 27 12.71 2.07 24.27
CA ASP A 27 12.64 2.14 25.74
C ASP A 27 14.01 1.99 26.44
N ILE A 28 15.06 1.55 25.72
CA ILE A 28 16.35 1.17 26.33
C ILE A 28 17.51 1.74 25.52
N ARG A 29 18.43 2.43 26.21
CA ARG A 29 19.61 3.07 25.61
C ARG A 29 20.56 2.09 24.91
N SER A 30 20.68 0.86 25.41
CA SER A 30 21.43 -0.20 24.76
C SER A 30 20.83 -1.55 25.10
N CYS A 31 20.68 -2.42 24.10
CA CYS A 31 20.18 -3.78 24.31
C CYS A 31 20.61 -4.70 23.16
N VAL A 32 20.79 -5.97 23.49
CA VAL A 32 20.90 -7.07 22.52
C VAL A 32 19.55 -7.77 22.47
N LEU A 33 18.91 -7.80 21.29
CA LEU A 33 17.65 -8.53 21.15
C LEU A 33 17.95 -10.02 21.00
N VAL A 34 17.19 -10.82 21.75
CA VAL A 34 17.40 -12.27 21.86
C VAL A 34 16.09 -13.02 21.72
N GLN A 35 16.16 -14.29 21.41
CA GLN A 35 15.01 -15.17 21.33
C GLN A 35 15.33 -16.56 21.90
N PRO A 36 14.32 -17.34 22.32
CA PRO A 36 14.53 -18.70 22.79
C PRO A 36 15.26 -19.54 21.73
N VAL A 37 16.17 -20.42 22.17
CA VAL A 37 16.96 -21.28 21.28
C VAL A 37 16.09 -22.22 20.44
N GLU A 38 14.94 -22.62 20.98
CA GLU A 38 13.96 -23.49 20.33
C GLU A 38 13.40 -22.81 19.08
N GLY A 39 13.55 -23.44 17.92
CA GLY A 39 13.17 -22.87 16.63
C GLY A 39 14.17 -21.85 16.06
N ALA A 40 14.73 -20.95 16.89
CA ALA A 40 15.67 -19.91 16.44
C ALA A 40 16.94 -20.48 15.80
N ARG A 41 17.52 -21.53 16.39
CA ARG A 41 18.73 -22.15 15.85
C ARG A 41 18.50 -22.80 14.49
N THR A 42 17.34 -23.44 14.31
CA THR A 42 16.95 -24.03 13.02
C THR A 42 16.69 -22.96 11.97
N ALA A 43 16.18 -21.80 12.39
CA ALA A 43 15.98 -20.63 11.54
C ALA A 43 17.28 -19.85 11.22
N GLY A 44 18.45 -20.39 11.59
CA GLY A 44 19.76 -19.84 11.22
C GLY A 44 20.34 -18.79 12.16
N TYR A 45 19.66 -18.48 13.27
CA TYR A 45 20.15 -17.49 14.22
C TYR A 45 21.32 -18.00 15.06
N GLU A 46 22.27 -17.11 15.34
CA GLU A 46 23.45 -17.43 16.13
C GLU A 46 23.08 -17.73 17.60
N ARG A 47 23.64 -18.80 18.14
CA ARG A 47 23.47 -19.17 19.54
C ARG A 47 24.41 -18.36 20.43
N ILE A 48 23.85 -17.67 21.42
CA ILE A 48 24.63 -16.86 22.39
C ILE A 48 24.87 -17.60 23.70
N ASP A 49 23.91 -18.41 24.15
CA ASP A 49 24.02 -19.19 25.39
C ASP A 49 23.25 -20.51 25.30
N LEU A 50 23.09 -21.19 26.44
CA LEU A 50 22.40 -22.47 26.50
C LEU A 50 20.94 -22.39 26.00
N ASN A 51 20.24 -21.31 26.32
CA ASN A 51 18.80 -21.14 26.16
C ASN A 51 18.40 -20.07 25.14
N ARG A 52 19.36 -19.27 24.63
CA ARG A 52 19.09 -18.09 23.80
C ARG A 52 19.93 -18.07 22.52
N CYS A 53 19.30 -17.54 21.48
CA CYS A 53 19.94 -17.10 20.24
C CYS A 53 19.84 -15.57 20.10
N ALA A 54 20.78 -14.97 19.38
CA ALA A 54 20.69 -13.58 18.95
C ALA A 54 19.49 -13.43 18.00
N ALA A 55 18.71 -12.35 18.15
CA ALA A 55 17.57 -12.06 17.27
C ALA A 55 17.95 -11.21 16.04
N GLY A 56 19.24 -10.94 15.87
CA GLY A 56 19.80 -10.25 14.69
C GLY A 56 19.74 -8.72 14.73
N LEU A 57 19.29 -8.12 15.83
CA LEU A 57 19.20 -6.67 15.98
C LEU A 57 19.69 -6.26 17.37
N MET A 58 20.56 -5.24 17.45
CA MET A 58 21.05 -4.72 18.72
C MET A 58 21.35 -3.22 18.62
N ARG A 59 21.15 -2.53 19.74
CA ARG A 59 21.52 -1.12 19.96
C ARG A 59 22.66 -1.10 20.97
N LEU A 60 23.82 -0.63 20.56
CA LEU A 60 25.05 -0.64 21.36
C LEU A 60 25.56 0.78 21.61
N PRO A 61 26.24 1.02 22.74
CA PRO A 61 26.97 2.27 22.95
C PRO A 61 28.25 2.28 22.09
N GLY A 62 28.63 3.44 21.57
CA GLY A 62 29.74 3.60 20.64
C GLY A 62 31.09 3.09 21.16
N GLY A 63 31.30 3.10 22.48
CA GLY A 63 32.53 2.57 23.10
C GLY A 63 32.74 1.06 22.94
N VAL A 64 31.69 0.28 22.62
CA VAL A 64 31.82 -1.16 22.30
C VAL A 64 32.49 -1.34 20.93
N VAL A 65 32.31 -0.38 20.03
CA VAL A 65 32.87 -0.42 18.67
C VAL A 65 34.37 -0.19 18.67
N ASP A 66 34.90 0.60 19.60
CA ASP A 66 36.34 0.85 19.66
C ASP A 66 37.14 -0.43 19.95
N ARG A 67 36.52 -1.43 20.60
CA ARG A 67 37.11 -2.74 20.87
C ARG A 67 37.17 -3.66 19.65
N LEU A 68 36.45 -3.37 18.57
CA LEU A 68 36.58 -4.11 17.31
C LEU A 68 37.95 -3.93 16.65
N ARG A 69 38.66 -2.84 16.93
CA ARG A 69 39.99 -2.57 16.34
C ARG A 69 41.04 -3.61 16.72
N GLU A 70 40.80 -4.35 17.79
CA GLU A 70 41.69 -5.39 18.34
C GLU A 70 41.42 -6.78 17.74
N VAL A 71 40.45 -6.89 16.82
CA VAL A 71 39.93 -8.16 16.30
C VAL A 71 40.49 -8.45 14.90
N PRO A 72 40.85 -9.70 14.58
CA PRO A 72 41.28 -10.09 13.24
C PRO A 72 40.22 -9.83 12.16
N GLU A 73 40.62 -9.32 10.99
CA GLU A 73 39.72 -8.94 9.89
C GLU A 73 38.87 -10.08 9.30
N GLU A 74 39.29 -11.34 9.47
CA GLU A 74 38.59 -12.51 8.90
C GLU A 74 37.42 -13.04 9.76
N SER A 75 37.14 -12.40 10.90
CA SER A 75 36.13 -12.89 11.84
C SER A 75 34.77 -12.22 11.63
N ASP A 76 33.68 -12.97 11.83
CA ASP A 76 32.31 -12.43 11.73
C ASP A 76 32.12 -11.29 12.76
N THR A 77 32.08 -10.07 12.22
CA THR A 77 32.01 -8.82 12.97
C THR A 77 30.78 -8.78 13.87
N ILE A 78 29.65 -9.33 13.41
CA ILE A 78 28.37 -9.26 14.14
C ILE A 78 28.38 -10.22 15.33
N SER A 79 28.90 -11.44 15.14
CA SER A 79 29.10 -12.40 16.23
C SER A 79 30.02 -11.86 17.32
N ILE A 80 31.10 -11.18 16.92
CA ILE A 80 32.06 -10.58 17.85
C ILE A 80 31.44 -9.40 18.60
N LEU A 81 30.75 -8.50 17.88
CA LEU A 81 30.01 -7.40 18.48
C LEU A 81 29.00 -7.88 19.51
N THR A 82 28.25 -8.94 19.19
CA THR A 82 27.30 -9.55 20.11
C THR A 82 28.01 -10.02 21.39
N ARG A 83 29.15 -10.72 21.25
CA ARG A 83 29.94 -11.18 22.40
C ARG A 83 30.52 -10.02 23.20
N LEU A 84 31.09 -9.01 22.56
CA LEU A 84 31.65 -7.83 23.23
C LEU A 84 30.56 -7.06 23.98
N ALA A 85 29.38 -6.91 23.39
CA ALA A 85 28.23 -6.26 24.00
C ALA A 85 27.79 -7.00 25.28
N LEU A 86 27.66 -8.33 25.21
CA LEU A 86 27.28 -9.15 26.37
C LEU A 86 28.37 -9.13 27.46
N GLN A 87 29.66 -9.18 27.08
CA GLN A 87 30.78 -9.04 28.02
C GLN A 87 30.83 -7.66 28.69
N ALA A 88 30.40 -6.60 27.97
CA ALA A 88 30.27 -5.26 28.52
C ALA A 88 29.02 -5.08 29.41
N GLY A 89 28.21 -6.12 29.59
CA GLY A 89 27.01 -6.07 30.42
C GLY A 89 25.80 -5.41 29.75
N THR A 90 25.79 -5.34 28.42
CA THR A 90 24.61 -4.83 27.67
C THR A 90 23.41 -5.73 27.97
N PRO A 91 22.25 -5.18 28.36
CA PRO A 91 21.11 -5.99 28.74
C PRO A 91 20.55 -6.75 27.53
N MET A 92 20.05 -7.95 27.79
CA MET A 92 19.33 -8.75 26.80
C MET A 92 17.83 -8.47 26.90
N ARG A 93 17.16 -8.26 25.76
CA ARG A 93 15.71 -8.11 25.69
C ARG A 93 15.13 -9.20 24.79
N ASP A 94 14.19 -9.97 25.34
CA ASP A 94 13.54 -11.05 24.60
C ASP A 94 12.57 -10.47 23.55
N VAL A 95 12.68 -10.94 22.32
CA VAL A 95 11.70 -10.68 21.26
C VAL A 95 10.45 -11.50 21.57
N PRO A 96 9.25 -10.90 21.56
CA PRO A 96 8.02 -11.63 21.85
C PRO A 96 7.83 -12.83 20.93
N ALA A 97 7.56 -14.01 21.48
CA ALA A 97 7.39 -15.23 20.67
C ALA A 97 6.29 -15.13 19.60
N ALA A 98 5.29 -14.26 19.82
CA ALA A 98 4.21 -14.00 18.86
C ALA A 98 4.66 -13.34 17.56
N VAL A 99 5.83 -12.68 17.54
CA VAL A 99 6.38 -12.05 16.34
C VAL A 99 7.49 -12.88 15.68
N CYS A 100 8.05 -13.84 16.41
CA CYS A 100 9.08 -14.77 15.91
C CYS A 100 8.49 -15.75 14.89
N GLY A 101 9.16 -15.92 13.75
CA GLY A 101 8.89 -17.02 12.81
C GLY A 101 7.84 -16.74 11.73
N GLY A 102 7.18 -15.58 11.76
CA GLY A 102 6.30 -15.12 10.67
C GLY A 102 6.88 -13.93 9.92
N ALA A 103 6.07 -13.31 9.06
CA ALA A 103 6.42 -12.10 8.30
C ALA A 103 6.67 -10.80 9.10
N ASN A 104 6.98 -10.90 10.39
CA ASN A 104 7.30 -9.75 11.26
C ASN A 104 8.75 -9.78 11.77
N TRP A 105 9.35 -10.98 11.86
CA TRP A 105 10.71 -11.18 12.37
C TRP A 105 11.28 -12.49 11.84
N ARG A 106 12.14 -12.43 10.81
CA ARG A 106 12.69 -13.62 10.15
C ARG A 106 14.08 -13.35 9.57
N LEU A 107 14.98 -14.31 9.73
CA LEU A 107 16.27 -14.33 9.05
C LEU A 107 16.09 -14.98 7.68
N VAL A 108 16.44 -14.26 6.63
CA VAL A 108 16.37 -14.70 5.24
C VAL A 108 17.71 -15.32 4.87
N THR A 109 17.74 -16.65 4.86
CA THR A 109 18.96 -17.43 4.57
C THR A 109 19.04 -17.94 3.15
N SER A 110 17.95 -17.86 2.38
CA SER A 110 17.88 -18.32 1.00
C SER A 110 16.93 -17.47 0.17
N GLU A 111 17.08 -17.53 -1.15
CA GLU A 111 16.16 -16.87 -2.09
C GLU A 111 14.73 -17.45 -1.99
N ALA A 112 14.60 -18.76 -1.75
CA ALA A 112 13.30 -19.39 -1.54
C ALA A 112 12.60 -18.88 -0.26
N ASP A 113 13.38 -18.64 0.81
CA ASP A 113 12.86 -18.02 2.04
C ASP A 113 12.40 -16.58 1.80
N ALA A 114 13.14 -15.83 0.98
CA ALA A 114 12.80 -14.44 0.63
C ALA A 114 11.45 -14.37 -0.10
N ILE A 115 11.25 -15.24 -1.10
CA ILE A 115 10.00 -15.29 -1.87
C ILE A 115 8.81 -15.66 -0.98
N GLY A 116 8.96 -16.69 -0.14
CA GLY A 116 7.89 -17.11 0.77
C GLY A 116 7.55 -16.06 1.83
N LEU A 117 8.56 -15.34 2.32
CA LEU A 117 8.38 -14.22 3.24
C LEU A 117 7.66 -13.04 2.57
N GLU A 118 8.03 -12.71 1.33
CA GLU A 118 7.39 -11.66 0.55
C GLU A 118 5.90 -11.98 0.32
N GLU A 119 5.57 -13.20 -0.09
CA GLU A 119 4.18 -13.64 -0.27
C GLU A 119 3.38 -13.53 1.04
N GLU A 120 3.91 -14.03 2.15
CA GLU A 120 3.26 -13.95 3.46
C GLU A 120 3.05 -12.49 3.90
N TRP A 121 4.06 -11.64 3.69
CA TRP A 121 4.00 -10.23 4.01
C TRP A 121 2.93 -9.49 3.17
N LEU A 122 2.88 -9.73 1.86
CA LEU A 122 1.89 -9.14 0.95
C LEU A 122 0.47 -9.59 1.34
N HIS A 123 0.25 -10.87 1.63
CA HIS A 123 -1.07 -11.39 2.00
C HIS A 123 -1.62 -10.77 3.28
N ARG A 124 -0.80 -10.63 4.33
CA ARG A 124 -1.23 -9.99 5.58
C ARG A 124 -1.54 -8.52 5.40
N HIS A 125 -0.70 -7.79 4.66
CA HIS A 125 -0.83 -6.35 4.53
C HIS A 125 -1.97 -5.93 3.59
N PHE A 126 -2.33 -6.77 2.64
CA PHE A 126 -3.36 -6.42 1.67
C PHE A 126 -4.78 -6.84 2.06
N THR A 127 -4.96 -7.77 3.00
CA THR A 127 -6.28 -8.32 3.39
C THR A 127 -7.05 -7.50 4.44
N ALA A 128 -6.41 -6.55 5.13
CA ALA A 128 -6.95 -5.90 6.33
C ALA A 128 -7.74 -4.57 6.11
N GLY A 129 -8.36 -4.36 4.94
CA GLY A 129 -9.11 -3.12 4.66
C GLY A 129 -10.59 -3.17 5.07
N ARG A 130 -11.08 -2.19 5.85
CA ARG A 130 -12.53 -1.92 6.00
C ARG A 130 -13.06 -1.23 4.73
N GLY A 131 -14.25 -1.63 4.26
CA GLY A 131 -14.89 -1.03 3.07
C GLY A 131 -14.30 -1.55 1.74
N GLN A 132 -14.32 -2.87 1.55
CA GLN A 132 -13.89 -3.52 0.32
C GLN A 132 -14.98 -3.38 -0.74
N SER A 133 -14.62 -2.78 -1.87
CA SER A 133 -15.45 -2.71 -3.06
C SER A 133 -14.91 -3.68 -4.13
N PRO A 134 -15.73 -4.12 -5.10
CA PRO A 134 -15.30 -5.10 -6.11
C PRO A 134 -14.02 -4.71 -6.87
N GLY A 135 -13.89 -3.45 -7.26
CA GLY A 135 -12.70 -2.95 -7.95
C GLY A 135 -11.47 -2.87 -7.04
N ARG A 136 -11.64 -2.55 -5.75
CA ARG A 136 -10.55 -2.62 -4.76
C ARG A 136 -10.07 -4.04 -4.49
N LEU A 137 -10.98 -5.02 -4.54
CA LEU A 137 -10.64 -6.44 -4.47
C LEU A 137 -9.81 -6.85 -5.69
N LEU A 138 -10.25 -6.50 -6.89
CA LEU A 138 -9.47 -6.78 -8.11
C LEU A 138 -8.09 -6.11 -8.08
N ALA A 139 -8.02 -4.85 -7.63
CA ALA A 139 -6.76 -4.14 -7.44
C ALA A 139 -5.86 -4.83 -6.41
N GLN A 140 -6.44 -5.39 -5.35
CA GLN A 140 -5.72 -6.17 -4.35
C GLN A 140 -5.13 -7.45 -4.95
N TYR A 141 -5.94 -8.22 -5.67
CA TYR A 141 -5.46 -9.43 -6.33
C TYR A 141 -4.35 -9.13 -7.33
N GLY A 142 -4.48 -8.06 -8.11
CA GLY A 142 -3.42 -7.59 -9.00
C GLY A 142 -2.14 -7.19 -8.26
N ALA A 143 -2.25 -6.42 -7.17
CA ALA A 143 -1.09 -6.00 -6.39
C ALA A 143 -0.36 -7.18 -5.72
N VAL A 144 -1.08 -8.22 -5.28
CA VAL A 144 -0.46 -9.45 -4.76
C VAL A 144 0.20 -10.24 -5.89
N ALA A 145 -0.51 -10.48 -7.00
CA ALA A 145 -0.02 -11.31 -8.09
C ALA A 145 1.20 -10.71 -8.82
N PHE A 146 1.26 -9.39 -8.94
CA PHE A 146 2.35 -8.67 -9.63
C PHE A 146 3.29 -7.93 -8.67
N GLY A 147 3.07 -8.00 -7.35
CA GLY A 147 3.84 -7.24 -6.35
C GLY A 147 5.32 -7.59 -6.38
N ALA A 148 5.65 -8.88 -6.37
CA ALA A 148 7.03 -9.36 -6.37
C ALA A 148 7.81 -8.96 -7.63
N THR A 149 7.20 -9.08 -8.81
CA THR A 149 7.84 -8.69 -10.08
C THR A 149 8.02 -7.17 -10.19
N LEU A 150 7.10 -6.40 -9.62
CA LEU A 150 7.19 -4.95 -9.57
C LEU A 150 8.28 -4.48 -8.61
N LEU A 151 8.36 -5.05 -7.41
CA LEU A 151 9.35 -4.67 -6.39
C LEU A 151 10.79 -4.93 -6.84
N GLN A 152 11.04 -5.97 -7.65
CA GLN A 152 12.35 -6.24 -8.26
C GLN A 152 12.88 -5.11 -9.15
N VAL A 153 12.00 -4.28 -9.73
CA VAL A 153 12.41 -3.20 -10.66
C VAL A 153 12.82 -1.92 -9.92
N GLY A 154 12.59 -1.82 -8.60
CA GLY A 154 12.96 -0.66 -7.76
C GLY A 154 12.32 0.68 -8.16
N ARG A 155 11.45 0.68 -9.20
CA ARG A 155 10.75 1.84 -9.77
C ARG A 155 9.28 1.51 -10.09
N ALA A 156 8.70 0.52 -9.44
CA ALA A 156 7.35 0.04 -9.71
C ALA A 156 6.32 1.16 -9.72
N SER A 157 6.34 2.03 -8.71
CA SER A 157 5.37 3.12 -8.59
C SER A 157 5.39 4.07 -9.81
N ASN A 158 6.57 4.36 -10.37
CA ASN A 158 6.70 5.23 -11.54
C ASN A 158 6.21 4.54 -12.82
N VAL A 159 6.52 3.25 -12.99
CA VAL A 159 6.06 2.46 -14.15
C VAL A 159 4.53 2.34 -14.13
N VAL A 160 3.94 2.04 -12.98
CA VAL A 160 2.49 1.96 -12.80
C VAL A 160 1.83 3.31 -13.10
N SER A 161 2.40 4.42 -12.62
CA SER A 161 1.88 5.76 -12.90
C SER A 161 1.97 6.11 -14.39
N ALA A 162 3.07 5.77 -15.07
CA ALA A 162 3.22 5.99 -16.50
C ALA A 162 2.21 5.15 -17.31
N ALA A 163 2.04 3.87 -16.95
CA ALA A 163 1.05 3.00 -17.56
C ALA A 163 -0.37 3.53 -17.38
N ALA A 164 -0.71 4.03 -16.18
CA ALA A 164 -2.01 4.65 -15.91
C ALA A 164 -2.24 5.90 -16.79
N LEU A 165 -1.24 6.77 -16.95
CA LEU A 165 -1.34 7.94 -17.84
C LEU A 165 -1.59 7.54 -19.30
N VAL A 166 -0.88 6.52 -19.79
CA VAL A 166 -1.07 6.00 -21.15
C VAL A 166 -2.47 5.43 -21.33
N LEU A 167 -2.97 4.65 -20.37
CA LEU A 167 -4.31 4.08 -20.43
C LEU A 167 -5.40 5.16 -20.35
N LEU A 168 -5.22 6.22 -19.55
CA LEU A 168 -6.16 7.35 -19.52
C LEU A 168 -6.19 8.13 -20.83
N ALA A 169 -5.02 8.37 -21.43
CA ALA A 169 -4.94 8.98 -22.75
C ALA A 169 -5.65 8.10 -23.80
N LEU A 170 -5.44 6.78 -23.75
CA LEU A 170 -6.14 5.83 -24.62
C LEU A 170 -7.66 5.85 -24.39
N ALA A 171 -8.13 5.92 -23.14
CA ALA A 171 -9.54 6.02 -22.83
C ALA A 171 -10.19 7.27 -23.46
N GLY A 172 -9.52 8.43 -23.33
CA GLY A 172 -9.95 9.67 -23.96
C GLY A 172 -9.98 9.59 -25.49
N LEU A 173 -8.94 9.01 -26.10
CA LEU A 173 -8.88 8.79 -27.55
C LEU A 173 -10.01 7.89 -28.03
N LEU A 174 -10.31 6.79 -27.34
CA LEU A 174 -11.43 5.91 -27.69
C LEU A 174 -12.77 6.66 -27.66
N GLY A 175 -13.00 7.50 -26.64
CA GLY A 175 -14.17 8.38 -26.59
C GLY A 175 -14.23 9.34 -27.78
N TRP A 176 -13.09 9.94 -28.13
CA TRP A 176 -12.98 10.86 -29.27
C TRP A 176 -13.30 10.19 -30.61
N PHE A 177 -12.91 8.93 -30.79
CA PHE A 177 -13.25 8.14 -31.98
C PHE A 177 -14.68 7.57 -31.98
N GLY A 178 -15.54 8.01 -31.06
CA GLY A 178 -16.94 7.56 -30.99
C GLY A 178 -17.11 6.18 -30.37
N LEU A 179 -16.11 5.70 -29.61
CA LEU A 179 -16.15 4.45 -28.84
C LEU A 179 -16.18 4.73 -27.32
N PRO A 180 -17.15 5.49 -26.79
CA PRO A 180 -17.16 5.88 -25.38
C PRO A 180 -17.28 4.67 -24.44
N GLY A 181 -17.96 3.59 -24.85
CA GLY A 181 -18.05 2.36 -24.05
C GLY A 181 -16.69 1.70 -23.79
N ALA A 182 -15.83 1.63 -24.82
CA ALA A 182 -14.47 1.15 -24.66
C ALA A 182 -13.63 2.14 -23.82
N GLY A 183 -13.83 3.44 -24.01
CA GLY A 183 -13.20 4.49 -23.20
C GLY A 183 -13.51 4.34 -21.71
N PHE A 184 -14.79 4.17 -21.36
CA PHE A 184 -15.21 3.93 -19.97
C PHE A 184 -14.56 2.66 -19.41
N PHE A 185 -14.60 1.55 -20.14
CA PHE A 185 -13.98 0.30 -19.70
C PHE A 185 -12.48 0.46 -19.41
N VAL A 186 -11.73 1.11 -20.30
CA VAL A 186 -10.29 1.37 -20.11
C VAL A 186 -10.04 2.30 -18.92
N ALA A 187 -10.88 3.33 -18.71
CA ALA A 187 -10.79 4.20 -17.54
C ALA A 187 -11.03 3.42 -16.23
N GLY A 188 -11.97 2.48 -16.22
CA GLY A 188 -12.21 1.56 -15.10
C GLY A 188 -11.01 0.66 -14.78
N LEU A 189 -10.41 0.05 -15.80
CA LEU A 189 -9.17 -0.73 -15.64
C LEU A 189 -8.01 0.12 -15.12
N THR A 190 -7.91 1.36 -15.59
CA THR A 190 -6.88 2.29 -15.14
C THR A 190 -7.02 2.61 -13.66
N TRP A 191 -8.25 2.78 -13.17
CA TRP A 191 -8.48 3.00 -11.75
C TRP A 191 -8.07 1.80 -10.89
N ILE A 192 -8.38 0.57 -11.34
CA ILE A 192 -7.91 -0.66 -10.66
C ILE A 192 -6.38 -0.68 -10.58
N LEU A 193 -5.70 -0.31 -11.67
CA LEU A 193 -4.24 -0.22 -11.72
C LEU A 193 -3.69 0.84 -10.74
N ILE A 194 -4.31 2.02 -10.65
CA ILE A 194 -3.92 3.10 -9.73
C ILE A 194 -4.09 2.64 -8.27
N GLU A 195 -5.19 1.96 -7.94
CA GLU A 195 -5.46 1.44 -6.60
C GLU A 195 -4.46 0.35 -6.20
N GLY A 196 -4.09 -0.53 -7.13
CA GLY A 196 -2.99 -1.49 -6.93
C GLY A 196 -1.63 -0.80 -6.76
N GLY A 197 -1.37 0.24 -7.55
CA GLY A 197 -0.16 1.06 -7.44
C GLY A 197 -0.04 1.80 -6.10
N ARG A 198 -1.16 2.26 -5.51
CA ARG A 198 -1.18 2.87 -4.18
C ARG A 198 -0.66 1.88 -3.13
N LYS A 199 -1.12 0.63 -3.21
CA LYS A 199 -0.71 -0.47 -2.31
C LYS A 199 0.78 -0.79 -2.43
N VAL A 200 1.30 -0.89 -3.66
CA VAL A 200 2.75 -1.09 -3.90
C VAL A 200 3.57 0.09 -3.40
N ARG A 201 3.11 1.32 -3.60
CA ARG A 201 3.83 2.50 -3.12
C ARG A 201 3.83 2.62 -1.60
N ALA A 202 2.75 2.21 -0.94
CA ALA A 202 2.70 2.12 0.51
C ALA A 202 3.71 1.09 1.03
N ALA A 203 3.90 -0.02 0.31
CA ALA A 203 4.95 -1.00 0.58
C ALA A 203 6.36 -0.42 0.43
N GLU A 204 6.64 0.33 -0.63
CA GLU A 204 7.95 0.96 -0.87
C GLU A 204 8.32 2.01 0.20
N ARG A 205 7.33 2.74 0.74
CA ARG A 205 7.56 3.88 1.65
C ARG A 205 7.77 3.51 3.10
N ARG A 206 7.15 2.42 3.56
CA ARG A 206 7.22 1.98 4.97
C ARG A 206 8.65 1.73 5.46
N PRO A 207 9.52 1.02 4.72
CA PRO A 207 10.91 0.82 5.13
C PRO A 207 11.73 2.12 5.19
N LEU A 208 11.36 3.12 4.38
CA LEU A 208 12.10 4.38 4.25
C LEU A 208 11.70 5.43 5.30
N GLY A 209 10.65 5.17 6.09
CA GLY A 209 10.12 6.16 7.04
C GLY A 209 9.64 7.45 6.37
N GLU A 210 9.33 7.42 5.07
CA GLU A 210 8.90 8.60 4.35
C GLU A 210 7.51 9.05 4.81
N ALA A 211 7.40 10.32 5.21
CA ALA A 211 6.11 10.92 5.53
C ALA A 211 5.16 10.87 4.34
N VAL A 212 3.90 10.50 4.60
CA VAL A 212 2.85 10.55 3.58
C VAL A 212 2.59 12.01 3.21
N PRO A 213 2.75 12.42 1.94
CA PRO A 213 2.50 13.78 1.51
C PRO A 213 1.00 14.10 1.61
N ALA A 214 0.66 15.38 1.82
CA ALA A 214 -0.73 15.83 1.99
C ALA A 214 -1.65 15.48 0.80
N ILE A 215 -1.10 15.36 -0.41
CA ILE A 215 -1.80 14.83 -1.59
C ILE A 215 -0.93 13.70 -2.13
N GLU A 216 -1.45 12.48 -2.10
CA GLU A 216 -0.77 11.37 -2.74
C GLU A 216 -0.89 11.47 -4.26
N ARG A 217 0.16 11.06 -4.98
CA ARG A 217 0.10 10.96 -6.45
C ARG A 217 -1.08 10.09 -6.92
N ALA A 218 -1.42 9.06 -6.15
CA ALA A 218 -2.56 8.19 -6.43
C ALA A 218 -3.89 8.98 -6.39
N ASP A 219 -4.04 9.94 -5.47
CA ASP A 219 -5.27 10.74 -5.36
C ASP A 219 -5.38 11.72 -6.52
N ALA A 220 -4.26 12.35 -6.92
CA ALA A 220 -4.21 13.16 -8.13
C ALA A 220 -4.56 12.35 -9.39
N MET A 221 -4.11 11.08 -9.48
CA MET A 221 -4.46 10.18 -10.57
C MET A 221 -5.94 9.79 -10.53
N VAL A 222 -6.54 9.59 -9.35
CA VAL A 222 -7.99 9.35 -9.21
C VAL A 222 -8.79 10.56 -9.66
N TRP A 223 -8.37 11.79 -9.33
CA TRP A 223 -9.02 13.00 -9.87
C TRP A 223 -8.93 13.05 -11.40
N LEU A 224 -7.79 12.65 -11.96
CA LEU A 224 -7.64 12.57 -13.42
C LEU A 224 -8.58 11.52 -14.04
N VAL A 225 -8.78 10.36 -13.39
CA VAL A 225 -9.80 9.37 -13.80
C VAL A 225 -11.19 10.01 -13.78
N ASP A 226 -11.56 10.72 -12.71
CA ASP A 226 -12.86 11.37 -12.58
C ASP A 226 -13.07 12.42 -13.71
N VAL A 227 -12.03 13.20 -14.04
CA VAL A 227 -12.05 14.15 -15.18
C VAL A 227 -12.23 13.43 -16.52
N VAL A 228 -11.50 12.34 -16.76
CA VAL A 228 -11.61 11.56 -18.00
C VAL A 228 -13.00 10.93 -18.13
N LEU A 229 -13.53 10.34 -17.06
CA LEU A 229 -14.88 9.78 -17.05
C LEU A 229 -15.94 10.87 -17.31
N ALA A 230 -15.82 12.04 -16.68
CA ALA A 230 -16.70 13.18 -16.96
C ALA A 230 -16.62 13.63 -18.42
N GLY A 231 -15.40 13.72 -18.98
CA GLY A 231 -15.20 14.01 -20.40
C GLY A 231 -15.82 12.97 -21.32
N LEU A 232 -15.74 11.68 -20.98
CA LEU A 232 -16.38 10.60 -21.73
C LEU A 232 -17.91 10.66 -21.66
N VAL A 233 -18.48 11.04 -20.51
CA VAL A 233 -19.92 11.30 -20.40
C VAL A 233 -20.34 12.44 -21.31
N LEU A 234 -19.56 13.52 -21.36
CA LEU A 234 -19.81 14.64 -22.26
C LEU A 234 -19.75 14.22 -23.74
N LEU A 235 -18.71 13.47 -24.13
CA LEU A 235 -18.56 12.98 -25.50
C LEU A 235 -19.68 12.00 -25.91
N ALA A 236 -20.20 11.22 -24.96
CA ALA A 236 -21.33 10.33 -25.19
C ALA A 236 -22.69 11.04 -25.16
N ALA A 237 -22.77 12.24 -24.58
CA ALA A 237 -24.00 13.01 -24.51
C ALA A 237 -24.23 13.79 -25.81
N GLU A 238 -25.33 13.51 -26.49
CA GLU A 238 -25.73 14.28 -27.67
C GLU A 238 -25.97 15.74 -27.30
N ARG A 239 -25.26 16.65 -27.97
CA ARG A 239 -25.43 18.08 -27.77
C ARG A 239 -26.54 18.60 -28.68
N LEU A 240 -27.63 19.09 -28.07
CA LEU A 240 -28.72 19.70 -28.81
C LEU A 240 -28.30 21.09 -29.35
N PRO A 241 -28.68 21.44 -30.60
CA PRO A 241 -28.39 22.76 -31.15
C PRO A 241 -29.08 23.85 -30.33
N GLY A 242 -28.33 24.88 -29.93
CA GLY A 242 -28.81 25.96 -29.07
C GLY A 242 -28.69 25.71 -27.56
N GLN A 243 -28.17 24.55 -27.15
CA GLN A 243 -27.94 24.25 -25.73
C GLN A 243 -26.70 24.97 -25.20
N ASP A 244 -26.88 25.65 -24.07
CA ASP A 244 -25.81 26.32 -23.34
C ASP A 244 -24.81 25.31 -22.75
N ILE A 245 -23.54 25.70 -22.66
CA ILE A 245 -22.43 24.87 -22.17
C ILE A 245 -22.68 24.47 -20.71
N LEU A 246 -23.27 25.35 -19.90
CA LEU A 246 -23.58 25.06 -18.51
C LEU A 246 -24.59 23.92 -18.36
N HIS A 247 -25.59 23.84 -19.24
CA HIS A 247 -26.58 22.76 -19.23
C HIS A 247 -25.95 21.42 -19.61
N TRP A 248 -25.01 21.44 -20.55
CA TRP A 248 -24.28 20.24 -20.97
C TRP A 248 -23.33 19.73 -19.88
N LEU A 249 -22.66 20.64 -19.16
CA LEU A 249 -21.75 20.30 -18.06
C LEU A 249 -22.47 19.84 -16.79
N TYR A 250 -23.71 20.29 -16.57
CA TYR A 250 -24.50 20.00 -15.36
C TYR A 250 -24.60 18.50 -15.06
N VAL A 251 -24.80 17.67 -16.08
CA VAL A 251 -25.07 16.25 -15.89
C VAL A 251 -23.86 15.49 -15.31
N PRO A 252 -22.67 15.50 -15.94
CA PRO A 252 -21.49 14.90 -15.31
C PRO A 252 -21.12 15.60 -14.00
N ALA A 253 -21.20 16.94 -13.93
CA ALA A 253 -20.84 17.67 -12.71
C ALA A 253 -21.67 17.24 -11.49
N SER A 254 -22.98 17.06 -11.65
CA SER A 254 -23.87 16.61 -10.57
C SER A 254 -23.54 15.20 -10.09
N LEU A 255 -23.29 14.25 -11.00
CA LEU A 255 -22.90 12.89 -10.65
C LEU A 255 -21.59 12.87 -9.85
N PHE A 256 -20.54 13.51 -10.36
CA PHE A 256 -19.22 13.47 -9.70
C PHE A 256 -19.22 14.25 -8.39
N LEU A 257 -20.02 15.30 -8.27
CA LEU A 257 -20.19 16.02 -7.00
C LEU A 257 -20.83 15.13 -5.92
N VAL A 258 -21.90 14.40 -6.29
CA VAL A 258 -22.59 13.48 -5.37
C VAL A 258 -21.67 12.31 -5.00
N ILE A 259 -20.95 11.72 -5.95
CA ILE A 259 -19.96 10.67 -5.67
C ILE A 259 -18.83 11.17 -4.75
N ALA A 260 -18.37 12.41 -4.93
CA ALA A 260 -17.36 13.01 -4.07
C ALA A 260 -17.86 13.26 -2.64
N LEU A 261 -19.18 13.44 -2.46
CA LEU A 261 -19.81 13.67 -1.16
C LEU A 261 -20.14 12.36 -0.43
N ALA A 262 -20.53 11.31 -1.18
CA ALA A 262 -20.93 10.02 -0.66
C ALA A 262 -20.03 9.43 0.45
N PRO A 263 -18.69 9.34 0.31
CA PRO A 263 -17.85 8.75 1.36
C PRO A 263 -17.78 9.60 2.64
N ARG A 264 -18.24 10.85 2.63
CA ARG A 264 -18.33 11.70 3.83
C ARG A 264 -19.61 11.49 4.62
N ILE A 265 -20.63 10.90 3.99
CA ILE A 265 -21.98 10.71 4.56
C ILE A 265 -22.25 9.22 4.81
N LEU A 266 -21.80 8.36 3.90
CA LEU A 266 -22.07 6.93 3.91
C LEU A 266 -20.84 6.15 4.40
N GLU A 267 -20.97 5.53 5.56
CA GLU A 267 -19.94 4.64 6.09
C GLU A 267 -20.11 3.19 5.60
N GLY A 268 -19.03 2.40 5.68
CA GLY A 268 -19.06 0.97 5.41
C GLY A 268 -19.09 0.60 3.92
N TRP A 269 -19.79 -0.48 3.60
CA TRP A 269 -19.78 -1.09 2.26
C TRP A 269 -20.47 -0.22 1.19
N ALA A 270 -21.50 0.54 1.57
CA ALA A 270 -22.25 1.38 0.63
C ALA A 270 -21.40 2.55 0.13
N GLY A 271 -20.72 3.26 1.04
CA GLY A 271 -19.77 4.32 0.67
C GLY A 271 -18.60 3.79 -0.16
N ALA A 272 -18.11 2.58 0.17
CA ALA A 272 -17.07 1.91 -0.61
C ALA A 272 -17.52 1.58 -2.04
N LEU A 273 -18.74 1.07 -2.20
CA LEU A 273 -19.29 0.72 -3.51
C LEU A 273 -19.55 1.95 -4.39
N ILE A 274 -20.10 3.03 -3.82
CA ILE A 274 -20.37 4.28 -4.53
C ILE A 274 -19.07 4.97 -4.96
N SER A 275 -18.02 4.86 -4.14
CA SER A 275 -16.70 5.41 -4.44
C SER A 275 -15.88 4.54 -5.40
N ASP A 276 -16.40 3.39 -5.84
CA ASP A 276 -15.69 2.47 -6.74
C ASP A 276 -15.82 2.94 -8.20
N ARG A 277 -14.75 3.54 -8.72
CA ARG A 277 -14.74 4.06 -10.10
C ARG A 277 -14.71 2.94 -11.13
N ALA A 278 -14.25 1.73 -10.80
CA ALA A 278 -14.32 0.61 -11.72
C ALA A 278 -15.76 0.14 -11.91
N VAL A 279 -16.54 0.06 -10.83
CA VAL A 279 -17.98 -0.24 -10.90
C VAL A 279 -18.72 0.86 -11.66
N LEU A 280 -18.46 2.14 -11.35
CA LEU A 280 -19.03 3.26 -12.08
C LEU A 280 -18.71 3.18 -13.58
N ALA A 281 -17.44 3.02 -13.93
CA ALA A 281 -16.97 2.93 -15.29
C ALA A 281 -17.59 1.74 -16.04
N LEU A 282 -17.77 0.59 -15.38
CA LEU A 282 -18.43 -0.58 -15.96
C LEU A 282 -19.91 -0.29 -16.27
N LEU A 283 -20.63 0.33 -15.34
CA LEU A 283 -22.03 0.72 -15.54
C LEU A 283 -22.18 1.73 -16.68
N LEU A 284 -21.28 2.72 -16.76
CA LEU A 284 -21.24 3.68 -17.86
C LEU A 284 -20.87 3.03 -19.20
N ALA A 285 -19.93 2.07 -19.20
CA ALA A 285 -19.58 1.30 -20.39
C ALA A 285 -20.78 0.50 -20.92
N LEU A 286 -21.51 -0.18 -20.04
CA LEU A 286 -22.75 -0.87 -20.40
C LEU A 286 -23.80 0.12 -20.91
N GLY A 287 -24.00 1.25 -20.23
CA GLY A 287 -24.89 2.31 -20.70
C GLY A 287 -24.53 2.79 -22.10
N ALA A 288 -23.23 2.94 -22.40
CA ALA A 288 -22.74 3.36 -23.70
C ALA A 288 -23.02 2.34 -24.80
N THR A 289 -22.96 1.03 -24.52
CA THR A 289 -23.31 0.00 -25.52
C THR A 289 -24.76 0.09 -26.00
N PHE A 290 -25.66 0.66 -25.19
CA PHE A 290 -27.07 0.85 -25.53
C PHE A 290 -27.42 2.31 -25.89
N GLY A 291 -26.43 3.21 -25.94
CA GLY A 291 -26.69 4.66 -26.13
C GLY A 291 -27.43 5.32 -24.97
N GLN A 292 -27.42 4.72 -23.78
CA GLN A 292 -28.18 5.15 -22.59
C GLN A 292 -27.28 5.78 -21.52
N VAL A 293 -26.11 6.32 -21.87
CA VAL A 293 -25.16 6.90 -20.90
C VAL A 293 -25.84 7.96 -20.04
N LEU A 294 -26.62 8.85 -20.66
CA LEU A 294 -27.30 9.92 -19.94
C LEU A 294 -28.33 9.39 -18.93
N GLY A 295 -29.12 8.39 -19.33
CA GLY A 295 -30.09 7.74 -18.46
C GLY A 295 -29.41 7.04 -17.28
N VAL A 296 -28.30 6.34 -17.54
CA VAL A 296 -27.50 5.69 -16.48
C VAL A 296 -26.96 6.73 -15.50
N VAL A 297 -26.38 7.85 -15.98
CA VAL A 297 -25.88 8.93 -15.13
C VAL A 297 -26.98 9.51 -14.25
N GLN A 298 -28.15 9.80 -14.81
CA GLN A 298 -29.29 10.36 -14.06
C GLN A 298 -29.79 9.40 -12.99
N VAL A 299 -29.98 8.12 -13.34
CA VAL A 299 -30.43 7.09 -12.40
C VAL A 299 -29.40 6.90 -11.28
N LEU A 300 -28.11 6.88 -11.60
CA LEU A 300 -27.04 6.77 -10.60
C LEU A 300 -27.02 7.97 -9.66
N ALA A 301 -27.02 9.20 -10.20
CA ALA A 301 -27.02 10.41 -9.39
C ALA A 301 -28.22 10.47 -8.44
N LEU A 302 -29.42 10.15 -8.95
CA LEU A 302 -30.63 10.10 -8.12
C LEU A 302 -30.57 8.98 -7.08
N SER A 303 -30.11 7.80 -7.44
CA SER A 303 -30.02 6.65 -6.53
C SER A 303 -29.04 6.91 -5.39
N ILE A 304 -27.88 7.53 -5.69
CA ILE A 304 -26.89 7.90 -4.67
C ILE A 304 -27.47 8.97 -3.74
N LEU A 305 -28.10 10.02 -4.29
CA LEU A 305 -28.72 11.07 -3.49
C LEU A 305 -29.81 10.52 -2.55
N VAL A 306 -30.65 9.61 -3.04
CA VAL A 306 -31.67 8.94 -2.21
C VAL A 306 -31.02 8.06 -1.15
N ALA A 307 -29.96 7.32 -1.49
CA ALA A 307 -29.23 6.50 -0.53
C ALA A 307 -28.59 7.35 0.58
N GLU A 308 -27.95 8.46 0.22
CA GLU A 308 -27.40 9.44 1.16
C GLU A 308 -28.49 9.97 2.10
N LEU A 309 -29.64 10.40 1.56
CA LEU A 309 -30.73 10.94 2.38
C LEU A 309 -31.34 9.91 3.34
N VAL A 310 -31.59 8.68 2.86
CA VAL A 310 -32.23 7.62 3.66
C VAL A 310 -31.29 7.09 4.73
N LEU A 311 -30.00 6.90 4.40
CA LEU A 311 -29.01 6.35 5.32
C LEU A 311 -28.50 7.41 6.30
N ALA A 312 -28.33 8.67 5.88
CA ALA A 312 -27.99 9.77 6.79
C ALA A 312 -29.06 9.93 7.88
N LYS A 313 -30.35 9.85 7.50
CA LYS A 313 -31.48 9.90 8.45
C LYS A 313 -31.48 8.76 9.47
N ARG A 314 -30.92 7.60 9.13
CA ARG A 314 -30.77 6.46 10.06
C ARG A 314 -29.59 6.63 11.01
N ALA A 315 -28.58 7.42 10.63
CA ALA A 315 -27.39 7.69 11.43
C ALA A 315 -27.60 8.80 12.48
N GLY A 316 -28.77 9.44 12.53
CA GLY A 316 -29.09 10.44 13.55
C GLY A 316 -28.39 11.79 13.35
N VAL A 317 -28.11 12.16 12.09
CA VAL A 317 -27.87 13.56 11.68
C VAL A 317 -29.21 14.22 11.35
#